data_AF-A0A2S3XWM7-F1
#
_entry.id   AF-A0A2S3XWM7-F1
#
_cell.length_a   1.000
_cell.length_b   1.000
_cell.length_c   1.000
_cell.angle_alpha   90.00
_cell.angle_beta   90.00
_cell.angle_gamma   90.00
#
_symmetry.space_group_name_H-M   'P 1'
#
loop_
_entity.id
_entity.type
_entity.pdbx_description
1 polymer ?
#
loop_
_entity_poly.entity_id
_entity_poly.type
_entity_poly.pdbx_seq_one_letter_code
_entity_poly.pdbx_strand_id
1 'polypeptide(L)'
;MDSELPDIYCPFPQRTNPHVGHVRGHLATWVRQTGLVHRESAMNRFEQADFGAFVGMVYPTADPEHLDLVADWFVWLFLVDDQLDDGHLGRSPELVRAVVDRMRAVVDGTAPAPLPGEELPAAVIALMDLWERTTPNAAPHWRTRFAWHLVTYLTTATTWEAGNRAEGVVPSEETYIAKRRHTGAIHVCMDLIEIVARIEAPESLHNDPRFITALEAACNHVCWANDVYSFEKEQVLGEIHNLVHLVRHHRGLGEQQALDHVAERLALETERFLTAEDELLELYPELIGLLVPYLEGMRSWMRGNLDWSRLTPRYNPADVGQYEEPEQYLEETVLGIAPDHAEAAPGAAEVPRQACAAEAPRQG
;
A
#
# COMPACT_ATOMS: atom_id res chain seq x y z
N MET A 1 16.52 2.84 -23.91
CA MET A 1 15.25 3.28 -24.50
C MET A 1 14.38 3.44 -23.29
N ASP A 2 14.13 4.69 -22.92
CA ASP A 2 13.32 4.99 -21.75
C ASP A 2 11.89 4.54 -22.07
N SER A 3 11.29 3.71 -21.22
CA SER A 3 9.90 3.29 -21.39
C SER A 3 8.97 4.46 -21.10
N GLU A 4 7.93 4.64 -21.91
CA GLU A 4 6.90 5.65 -21.66
C GLU A 4 5.77 5.04 -20.84
N LEU A 5 5.31 5.77 -19.81
CA LEU A 5 4.16 5.34 -18.99
C LEU A 5 2.90 5.30 -19.87
N PRO A 6 2.14 4.19 -19.85
CA PRO A 6 0.95 4.04 -20.68
C PRO A 6 -0.19 4.93 -20.19
N ASP A 7 -1.07 5.35 -21.11
CA ASP A 7 -2.33 6.01 -20.71
C ASP A 7 -3.33 4.96 -20.22
N ILE A 8 -3.68 5.04 -18.94
CA ILE A 8 -4.60 4.10 -18.28
C ILE A 8 -6.02 4.62 -18.45
N TYR A 9 -6.87 3.80 -19.08
CA TYR A 9 -8.27 4.12 -19.29
C TYR A 9 -9.06 4.14 -17.97
N CYS A 10 -9.48 5.34 -17.57
CA CYS A 10 -10.29 5.59 -16.39
C CYS A 10 -11.32 6.71 -16.70
N PRO A 11 -12.58 6.37 -17.01
CA PRO A 11 -13.58 7.31 -17.52
C PRO A 11 -14.21 8.19 -16.42
N PHE A 12 -13.72 8.11 -15.19
CA PHE A 12 -14.24 8.88 -14.06
C PHE A 12 -13.61 10.29 -14.02
N PRO A 13 -14.38 11.32 -13.60
CA PRO A 13 -13.89 12.69 -13.56
C PRO A 13 -12.86 12.90 -12.44
N GLN A 14 -11.83 13.69 -12.71
CA GLN A 14 -10.91 14.17 -11.69
C GLN A 14 -11.64 15.07 -10.68
N ARG A 15 -11.40 14.83 -9.40
CA ARG A 15 -11.96 15.61 -8.29
C ARG A 15 -10.91 15.81 -7.21
N THR A 16 -11.08 16.84 -6.40
CA THR A 16 -10.27 17.05 -5.20
C THR A 16 -11.14 17.66 -4.10
N ASN A 17 -10.90 17.23 -2.86
CA ASN A 17 -11.62 17.70 -1.69
C ASN A 17 -11.22 19.18 -1.39
N PRO A 18 -12.17 20.08 -1.10
CA PRO A 18 -11.86 21.47 -0.74
C PRO A 18 -11.07 21.61 0.58
N HIS A 19 -11.01 20.55 1.41
CA HIS A 19 -10.36 20.56 2.72
C HIS A 19 -8.90 20.06 2.71
N VAL A 20 -8.27 19.89 1.53
CA VAL A 20 -6.86 19.45 1.41
C VAL A 20 -5.89 20.30 2.23
N GLY A 21 -6.11 21.61 2.30
CA GLY A 21 -5.25 22.50 3.11
C GLY A 21 -5.36 22.24 4.62
N HIS A 22 -6.56 21.88 5.09
CA HIS A 22 -6.81 21.53 6.50
C HIS A 22 -6.13 20.21 6.86
N VAL A 23 -6.37 19.16 6.07
CA VAL A 23 -5.85 17.82 6.38
C VAL A 23 -4.32 17.75 6.34
N ARG A 24 -3.65 18.55 5.50
CA ARG A 24 -2.17 18.66 5.52
C ARG A 24 -1.65 19.13 6.88
N GLY A 25 -2.30 20.13 7.48
CA GLY A 25 -1.94 20.65 8.81
C GLY A 25 -2.26 19.65 9.93
N HIS A 26 -3.39 18.94 9.80
CA HIS A 26 -3.76 17.85 10.70
C HIS A 26 -2.71 16.73 10.69
N LEU A 27 -2.37 16.22 9.51
CA LEU A 27 -1.39 15.14 9.32
C LEU A 27 -0.03 15.48 9.93
N ALA A 28 0.51 16.67 9.67
CA ALA A 28 1.79 17.12 10.22
C ALA A 28 1.81 17.11 11.76
N THR A 29 0.65 17.32 12.39
CA THR A 29 0.50 17.25 13.84
C THR A 29 0.36 15.80 14.32
N TRP A 30 -0.52 15.03 13.69
CA TRP A 30 -0.85 13.67 14.12
C TRP A 30 0.33 12.70 14.03
N VAL A 31 1.13 12.76 12.95
CA VAL A 31 2.32 11.90 12.80
C VAL A 31 3.39 12.17 13.86
N ARG A 32 3.52 13.41 14.34
CA ARG A 32 4.43 13.77 15.43
C ARG A 32 3.89 13.30 16.79
N GLN A 33 2.59 13.41 17.01
CA GLN A 33 1.95 12.98 18.27
C GLN A 33 2.01 11.47 18.47
N THR A 34 1.83 10.71 17.40
CA THR A 34 1.90 9.24 17.41
C THR A 34 3.32 8.70 17.38
N GLY A 35 4.31 9.54 17.05
CA GLY A 35 5.71 9.14 16.91
C GLY A 35 6.03 8.42 15.60
N LEU A 36 5.09 8.40 14.64
CA LEU A 36 5.27 7.81 13.31
C LEU A 36 6.34 8.55 12.51
N VAL A 37 6.42 9.88 12.65
CA VAL A 37 7.44 10.72 11.99
C VAL A 37 7.91 11.78 12.97
N HIS A 38 9.21 11.78 13.28
CA HIS A 38 9.81 12.67 14.28
C HIS A 38 11.12 13.32 13.81
N ARG A 39 11.93 12.64 12.99
CA ARG A 39 13.14 13.20 12.39
C ARG A 39 12.77 14.25 11.35
N GLU A 40 13.50 15.36 11.33
CA GLU A 40 13.25 16.43 10.35
C GLU A 40 13.49 15.98 8.90
N SER A 41 14.41 15.04 8.66
CA SER A 41 14.60 14.43 7.33
C SER A 41 13.37 13.62 6.89
N ALA A 42 12.83 12.80 7.79
CA ALA A 42 11.63 12.00 7.54
C ALA A 42 10.39 12.90 7.35
N MET A 43 10.28 13.99 8.12
CA MET A 43 9.20 14.97 7.97
C MET A 43 9.24 15.68 6.61
N ASN A 44 10.41 16.14 6.16
CA ASN A 44 10.54 16.77 4.84
C ASN A 44 10.06 15.83 3.72
N ARG A 45 10.38 14.54 3.81
CA ARG A 45 9.92 13.54 2.84
C ARG A 45 8.42 13.27 2.95
N PHE A 46 7.90 13.16 4.17
CA PHE A 46 6.48 13.00 4.43
C PHE A 46 5.68 14.14 3.79
N GLU A 47 6.14 15.38 3.92
CA GLU A 47 5.52 16.55 3.30
C GLU A 47 5.61 16.52 1.77
N GLN A 48 6.72 16.03 1.19
CA GLN A 48 6.88 15.89 -0.27
C GLN A 48 5.96 14.82 -0.87
N ALA A 49 5.65 13.75 -0.13
CA ALA A 49 4.71 12.72 -0.58
C ALA A 49 3.27 13.26 -0.73
N ASP A 50 2.95 14.33 0.00
CA ASP A 50 1.67 15.05 -0.04
C ASP A 50 0.45 14.11 0.07
N PHE A 51 0.41 13.33 1.16
CA PHE A 51 -0.74 12.47 1.48
C PHE A 51 -2.05 13.26 1.63
N GLY A 52 -1.97 14.56 1.94
CA GLY A 52 -3.14 15.45 1.95
C GLY A 52 -3.74 15.65 0.56
N ALA A 53 -2.92 15.79 -0.49
CA ALA A 53 -3.43 15.80 -1.86
C ALA A 53 -4.01 14.43 -2.24
N PHE A 54 -3.33 13.34 -1.89
CA PHE A 54 -3.79 11.97 -2.17
C PHE A 54 -5.19 11.74 -1.62
N VAL A 55 -5.38 11.90 -0.31
CA VAL A 55 -6.65 11.68 0.36
C VAL A 55 -7.76 12.58 -0.20
N GLY A 56 -7.42 13.82 -0.57
CA GLY A 56 -8.37 14.73 -1.20
C GLY A 56 -8.84 14.27 -2.58
N MET A 57 -8.02 13.53 -3.33
CA MET A 57 -8.38 12.98 -4.63
C MET A 57 -9.22 11.70 -4.51
N VAL A 58 -8.92 10.83 -3.54
CA VAL A 58 -9.66 9.56 -3.34
C VAL A 58 -10.92 9.71 -2.48
N TYR A 59 -11.02 10.75 -1.64
CA TYR A 59 -12.24 11.12 -0.89
C TYR A 59 -12.70 12.57 -1.17
N PRO A 60 -13.14 12.86 -2.41
CA PRO A 60 -13.45 14.23 -2.83
C PRO A 60 -14.68 14.84 -2.14
N THR A 61 -15.51 14.04 -1.46
CA THR A 61 -16.75 14.47 -0.79
C THR A 61 -16.74 14.33 0.72
N ALA A 62 -15.65 13.81 1.32
CA ALA A 62 -15.56 13.69 2.76
C ALA A 62 -15.65 15.07 3.44
N ASP A 63 -16.33 15.12 4.57
CA ASP A 63 -16.24 16.29 5.46
C ASP A 63 -14.85 16.32 6.15
N PRO A 64 -14.46 17.43 6.79
CA PRO A 64 -13.13 17.57 7.38
C PRO A 64 -12.77 16.46 8.39
N GLU A 65 -13.71 16.05 9.23
CA GLU A 65 -13.47 15.04 10.27
C GLU A 65 -13.21 13.66 9.67
N HIS A 66 -14.03 13.26 8.70
CA HIS A 66 -13.85 11.98 8.01
C HIS A 66 -12.62 12.01 7.10
N LEU A 67 -12.29 13.16 6.51
CA LEU A 67 -11.08 13.33 5.71
C LEU A 67 -9.81 13.18 6.56
N ASP A 68 -9.79 13.78 7.76
CA ASP A 68 -8.70 13.63 8.72
C ASP A 68 -8.54 12.15 9.14
N LEU A 69 -9.65 11.46 9.44
CA LEU A 69 -9.63 10.04 9.81
C LEU A 69 -9.02 9.14 8.70
N VAL A 70 -9.49 9.27 7.46
CA VAL A 70 -8.99 8.42 6.37
C VAL A 70 -7.58 8.80 5.94
N ALA A 71 -7.19 10.07 6.12
CA ALA A 71 -5.81 10.50 5.92
C ALA A 71 -4.86 9.83 6.93
N ASP A 72 -5.23 9.80 8.21
CA ASP A 72 -4.45 9.14 9.27
C ASP A 72 -4.32 7.62 8.99
N TRP A 73 -5.41 6.97 8.56
CA TRP A 73 -5.37 5.56 8.14
C TRP A 73 -4.41 5.32 6.97
N PHE A 74 -4.41 6.17 5.95
CA PHE A 74 -3.52 5.96 4.79
C PHE A 74 -2.08 6.22 5.15
N VAL A 75 -1.80 7.27 5.91
CA VAL A 75 -0.44 7.50 6.41
C VAL A 75 0.06 6.30 7.22
N TRP A 76 -0.79 5.75 8.09
CA TRP A 76 -0.43 4.54 8.83
C TRP A 76 -0.15 3.35 7.90
N LEU A 77 -1.02 3.09 6.91
CA LEU A 77 -0.83 2.02 5.94
C LEU A 77 0.47 2.19 5.15
N PHE A 78 0.71 3.37 4.58
CA PHE A 78 1.93 3.67 3.80
C PHE A 78 3.21 3.52 4.64
N LEU A 79 3.22 4.02 5.88
CA LEU A 79 4.40 3.94 6.73
C LEU A 79 4.66 2.52 7.24
N VAL A 80 3.62 1.73 7.50
CA VAL A 80 3.78 0.31 7.83
C VAL A 80 4.30 -0.46 6.61
N ASP A 81 3.71 -0.24 5.44
CA ASP A 81 4.11 -0.85 4.17
C ASP A 81 5.59 -0.55 3.84
N ASP A 82 5.99 0.72 3.91
CA ASP A 82 7.37 1.16 3.68
C ASP A 82 8.37 0.44 4.61
N GLN A 83 7.98 0.13 5.85
CA GLN A 83 8.84 -0.61 6.79
C GLN A 83 8.90 -2.12 6.49
N LEU A 84 7.82 -2.69 5.97
CA LEU A 84 7.74 -4.11 5.61
C LEU A 84 8.49 -4.40 4.29
N ASP A 85 8.50 -3.45 3.36
CA ASP A 85 9.09 -3.58 2.03
C ASP A 85 10.51 -3.01 1.92
N ASP A 86 10.71 -1.73 2.26
CA ASP A 86 11.98 -1.03 2.08
C ASP A 86 12.94 -1.20 3.29
N GLY A 87 12.42 -1.65 4.44
CA GLY A 87 13.18 -1.80 5.67
C GLY A 87 14.08 -3.05 5.69
N HIS A 88 15.18 -3.00 6.47
CA HIS A 88 15.98 -4.19 6.81
C HIS A 88 15.14 -5.33 7.43
N LEU A 89 13.95 -4.98 7.93
CA LEU A 89 12.94 -5.87 8.53
C LEU A 89 12.22 -6.76 7.53
N GLY A 90 12.11 -6.36 6.25
CA GLY A 90 11.50 -7.18 5.21
C GLY A 90 12.21 -8.54 4.99
N ARG A 91 13.38 -8.72 5.63
CA ARG A 91 14.20 -9.94 5.64
C ARG A 91 14.26 -10.64 7.00
N SER A 92 13.51 -10.18 8.01
CA SER A 92 13.46 -10.76 9.37
C SER A 92 12.02 -11.11 9.78
N PRO A 93 11.47 -12.25 9.28
CA PRO A 93 10.08 -12.63 9.49
C PRO A 93 9.66 -12.71 10.96
N GLU A 94 10.57 -13.09 11.86
CA GLU A 94 10.27 -13.27 13.28
C GLU A 94 9.97 -11.94 13.99
N LEU A 95 10.75 -10.90 13.70
CA LEU A 95 10.60 -9.58 14.31
C LEU A 95 9.33 -8.89 13.81
N VAL A 96 9.12 -8.96 12.50
CA VAL A 96 7.92 -8.46 11.84
C VAL A 96 6.65 -9.13 12.39
N ARG A 97 6.67 -10.45 12.56
CA ARG A 97 5.54 -11.20 13.15
C ARG A 97 5.20 -10.73 14.56
N ALA A 98 6.19 -10.43 15.40
CA ALA A 98 5.93 -9.98 16.76
C ALA A 98 5.17 -8.63 16.82
N VAL A 99 5.48 -7.72 15.89
CA VAL A 99 4.79 -6.43 15.79
C VAL A 99 3.37 -6.61 15.21
N VAL A 100 3.21 -7.47 14.20
CA VAL A 100 1.88 -7.80 13.66
C VAL A 100 0.99 -8.49 14.70
N ASP A 101 1.55 -9.37 15.53
CA ASP A 101 0.79 -10.02 16.62
C ASP A 101 0.27 -8.97 17.63
N ARG A 102 1.06 -7.92 17.91
CA ARG A 102 0.61 -6.79 18.74
C ARG A 102 -0.50 -5.98 18.07
N MET A 103 -0.36 -5.67 16.78
CA MET A 103 -1.41 -4.98 16.01
C MET A 103 -2.70 -5.80 15.98
N ARG A 104 -2.60 -7.11 15.77
CA ARG A 104 -3.73 -8.04 15.83
C ARG A 104 -4.39 -8.04 17.22
N ALA A 105 -3.61 -8.00 18.29
CA ALA A 105 -4.14 -7.92 19.65
C ALA A 105 -4.92 -6.61 19.90
N VAL A 106 -4.50 -5.48 19.30
CA VAL A 106 -5.27 -4.22 19.35
C VAL A 106 -6.63 -4.40 18.67
N VAL A 107 -6.64 -4.94 17.45
CA VAL A 107 -7.86 -5.18 16.66
C VAL A 107 -8.81 -6.15 17.38
N ASP A 108 -8.28 -7.21 17.96
CA ASP A 108 -9.06 -8.23 18.72
C ASP A 108 -9.54 -7.72 20.09
N GLY A 109 -9.08 -6.55 20.55
CA GLY A 109 -9.37 -6.06 21.90
C GLY A 109 -8.70 -6.89 23.01
N THR A 110 -7.62 -7.58 22.68
CA THR A 110 -6.86 -8.46 23.58
C THR A 110 -5.45 -7.94 23.89
N ALA A 111 -5.13 -6.72 23.43
CA ALA A 111 -3.86 -6.07 23.70
C ALA A 111 -3.60 -5.99 25.22
N PRO A 112 -2.47 -6.53 25.71
CA PRO A 112 -2.12 -6.40 27.12
C PRO A 112 -1.84 -4.94 27.45
N ALA A 113 -2.05 -4.56 28.71
CA ALA A 113 -1.56 -3.28 29.21
C ALA A 113 -0.03 -3.24 29.08
N PRO A 114 0.58 -2.13 28.62
CA PRO A 114 2.02 -2.01 28.54
C PRO A 114 2.67 -2.22 29.91
N LEU A 115 3.79 -2.93 29.93
CA LEU A 115 4.57 -3.08 31.15
C LEU A 115 5.20 -1.73 31.54
N PRO A 116 5.49 -1.49 32.84
CA PRO A 116 6.19 -0.29 33.25
C PRO A 116 7.54 -0.14 32.54
N GLY A 117 7.69 0.94 31.76
CA GLY A 117 8.90 1.23 30.97
C GLY A 117 8.96 0.53 29.61
N GLU A 118 7.90 -0.17 29.18
CA GLU A 118 7.80 -0.70 27.83
C GLU A 118 7.45 0.42 26.84
N GLU A 119 8.31 0.61 25.85
CA GLU A 119 8.03 1.49 24.71
C GLU A 119 7.32 0.68 23.63
N LEU A 120 6.09 1.08 23.29
CA LEU A 120 5.35 0.48 22.20
C LEU A 120 5.83 1.04 20.84
N PRO A 121 5.84 0.21 19.78
CA PRO A 121 6.04 0.71 18.42
C PRO A 121 5.04 1.82 18.07
N ALA A 122 5.50 2.87 17.37
CA ALA A 122 4.64 3.99 16.99
C ALA A 122 3.45 3.55 16.12
N ALA A 123 3.63 2.54 15.27
CA ALA A 123 2.54 1.96 14.50
C ALA A 123 1.48 1.28 15.37
N VAL A 124 1.85 0.69 16.51
CA VAL A 124 0.86 0.12 17.46
C VAL A 124 0.11 1.24 18.18
N ILE A 125 0.80 2.31 18.61
CA ILE A 125 0.19 3.48 19.24
C ILE A 125 -0.82 4.14 18.30
N ALA A 126 -0.40 4.41 17.05
CA ALA A 126 -1.25 4.99 16.03
C ALA A 126 -2.46 4.09 15.70
N LEU A 127 -2.26 2.77 15.63
CA LEU A 127 -3.37 1.84 15.38
C LEU A 127 -4.39 1.85 16.53
N MET A 128 -3.96 2.01 17.79
CA MET A 128 -4.89 2.15 18.92
C MET A 128 -5.78 3.39 18.78
N ASP A 129 -5.19 4.54 18.43
CA ASP A 129 -5.94 5.79 18.15
C ASP A 129 -6.93 5.61 16.99
N LEU A 130 -6.45 5.06 15.87
CA LEU A 130 -7.28 4.81 14.69
C LEU A 130 -8.45 3.87 15.00
N TRP A 131 -8.20 2.79 15.74
CA TRP A 131 -9.23 1.81 16.10
C TRP A 131 -10.29 2.41 17.02
N GLU A 132 -9.88 3.23 17.98
CA GLU A 132 -10.77 3.96 18.89
C GLU A 132 -11.62 4.99 18.16
N ARG A 133 -11.09 5.68 17.15
CA ARG A 133 -11.85 6.67 16.36
C ARG A 133 -12.79 6.03 15.33
N THR A 134 -12.44 4.86 14.81
CA THR A 134 -13.16 4.25 13.67
C THR A 134 -14.31 3.34 14.10
N THR A 135 -14.11 2.53 15.16
CA THR A 135 -14.98 1.38 15.43
C THR A 135 -16.16 1.57 16.41
N PRO A 136 -16.22 2.58 17.31
CA PRO A 136 -17.28 2.66 18.31
C PRO A 136 -18.70 2.70 17.75
N ASN A 137 -18.90 3.40 16.63
CA ASN A 137 -20.20 3.59 16.01
C ASN A 137 -20.41 2.72 14.76
N ALA A 138 -19.42 1.90 14.40
CA ALA A 138 -19.50 1.05 13.22
C ALA A 138 -20.36 -0.20 13.48
N ALA A 139 -21.08 -0.64 12.46
CA ALA A 139 -21.92 -1.82 12.55
C ALA A 139 -21.11 -3.09 12.89
N PRO A 140 -21.65 -4.04 13.67
CA PRO A 140 -20.89 -5.23 14.08
C PRO A 140 -20.33 -6.07 12.92
N HIS A 141 -21.09 -6.22 11.83
CA HIS A 141 -20.64 -6.95 10.63
C HIS A 141 -19.54 -6.19 9.89
N TRP A 142 -19.65 -4.86 9.80
CA TRP A 142 -18.60 -4.01 9.24
C TRP A 142 -17.31 -4.15 10.05
N ARG A 143 -17.38 -4.08 11.38
CA ARG A 143 -16.20 -4.22 12.27
C ARG A 143 -15.51 -5.57 12.07
N THR A 144 -16.29 -6.64 11.95
CA THR A 144 -15.76 -7.99 11.71
C THR A 144 -15.04 -8.07 10.37
N ARG A 145 -15.64 -7.53 9.31
CA ARG A 145 -15.04 -7.49 7.97
C ARG A 145 -13.78 -6.62 7.94
N PHE A 146 -13.83 -5.42 8.50
CA PHE A 146 -12.71 -4.49 8.56
C PHE A 146 -11.52 -5.07 9.34
N ALA A 147 -11.77 -5.68 10.50
CA ALA A 147 -10.77 -6.43 11.26
C ALA A 147 -10.14 -7.55 10.43
N TRP A 148 -10.97 -8.32 9.72
CA TRP A 148 -10.49 -9.40 8.87
C TRP A 148 -9.62 -8.90 7.73
N HIS A 149 -10.02 -7.84 7.01
CA HIS A 149 -9.24 -7.24 5.94
C HIS A 149 -7.89 -6.71 6.44
N LEU A 150 -7.88 -5.98 7.57
CA LEU A 150 -6.67 -5.42 8.15
C LEU A 150 -5.69 -6.50 8.61
N VAL A 151 -6.17 -7.51 9.34
CA VAL A 151 -5.31 -8.62 9.79
C VAL A 151 -4.84 -9.47 8.62
N THR A 152 -5.67 -9.66 7.59
CA THR A 152 -5.28 -10.40 6.38
C THR A 152 -4.20 -9.67 5.59
N TYR A 153 -4.28 -8.34 5.46
CA TYR A 153 -3.20 -7.51 4.92
C TYR A 153 -1.90 -7.75 5.67
N LEU A 154 -1.88 -7.46 6.98
CA LEU A 154 -0.69 -7.57 7.81
C LEU A 154 -0.11 -8.99 7.78
N THR A 155 -0.94 -10.02 7.86
CA THR A 155 -0.47 -11.42 7.82
C THR A 155 0.07 -11.78 6.44
N THR A 156 -0.58 -11.34 5.37
CA THR A 156 -0.16 -11.71 4.00
C THR A 156 1.15 -11.04 3.63
N ALA A 157 1.31 -9.74 3.89
CA ALA A 157 2.56 -9.03 3.63
C ALA A 157 3.75 -9.69 4.36
N THR A 158 3.53 -10.06 5.63
CA THR A 158 4.61 -10.56 6.49
C THR A 158 4.93 -12.04 6.34
N THR A 159 4.02 -12.83 5.78
CA THR A 159 4.25 -14.27 5.56
C THR A 159 4.56 -14.58 4.10
N TRP A 160 3.81 -14.00 3.18
CA TRP A 160 3.91 -14.33 1.76
C TRP A 160 4.95 -13.45 1.06
N GLU A 161 4.90 -12.12 1.19
CA GLU A 161 5.88 -11.25 0.50
C GLU A 161 7.27 -11.36 1.12
N ALA A 162 7.36 -11.25 2.44
CA ALA A 162 8.63 -11.45 3.14
C ALA A 162 9.21 -12.86 2.94
N GLY A 163 8.35 -13.89 2.90
CA GLY A 163 8.77 -15.27 2.58
C GLY A 163 9.32 -15.40 1.17
N ASN A 164 8.63 -14.85 0.17
CA ASN A 164 9.11 -14.83 -1.22
C ASN A 164 10.45 -14.09 -1.35
N ARG A 165 10.60 -12.93 -0.68
CA ARG A 165 11.86 -12.17 -0.65
C ARG A 165 13.00 -12.97 -0.02
N ALA A 166 12.74 -13.63 1.10
CA ALA A 166 13.75 -14.43 1.82
C ALA A 166 14.19 -15.67 1.03
N GLU A 167 13.27 -16.32 0.33
CA GLU A 167 13.52 -17.55 -0.44
C GLU A 167 13.90 -17.30 -1.91
N GLY A 168 13.82 -16.04 -2.37
CA GLY A 168 14.04 -15.68 -3.77
C GLY A 168 12.98 -16.26 -4.73
N VAL A 169 11.75 -16.44 -4.25
CA VAL A 169 10.65 -17.02 -5.02
C VAL A 169 9.94 -15.93 -5.81
N VAL A 170 9.93 -16.06 -7.13
CA VAL A 170 9.11 -15.20 -8.00
C VAL A 170 7.71 -15.81 -8.14
N PRO A 171 6.64 -15.17 -7.64
CA PRO A 171 5.29 -15.74 -7.69
C PRO A 171 4.72 -15.80 -9.11
N SER A 172 3.74 -16.66 -9.37
CA SER A 172 2.99 -16.63 -10.63
C SER A 172 2.08 -15.39 -10.71
N GLU A 173 1.76 -14.94 -11.92
CA GLU A 173 0.81 -13.82 -12.13
C GLU A 173 -0.54 -14.07 -11.44
N GLU A 174 -1.08 -15.29 -11.52
CA GLU A 174 -2.35 -15.66 -10.90
C GLU A 174 -2.31 -15.55 -9.37
N THR A 175 -1.25 -16.09 -8.76
CA THR A 175 -1.05 -16.01 -7.31
C THR A 175 -0.90 -14.57 -6.87
N TYR A 176 -0.12 -13.79 -7.62
CA TYR A 176 0.10 -12.38 -7.34
C TYR A 176 -1.20 -11.59 -7.39
N ILE A 177 -1.99 -11.74 -8.44
CA ILE A 177 -3.28 -11.04 -8.59
C ILE A 177 -4.20 -11.32 -7.39
N ALA A 178 -4.26 -12.57 -6.92
CA ALA A 178 -5.08 -12.93 -5.77
C ALA A 178 -4.57 -12.32 -4.46
N LYS A 179 -3.25 -12.27 -4.27
CA LYS A 179 -2.60 -11.80 -3.04
C LYS A 179 -2.48 -10.28 -2.97
N ARG A 180 -2.25 -9.61 -4.10
CA ARG A 180 -1.99 -8.17 -4.19
C ARG A 180 -3.12 -7.30 -3.66
N ARG A 181 -4.38 -7.75 -3.77
CA ARG A 181 -5.53 -7.05 -3.16
C ARG A 181 -5.44 -6.99 -1.63
N HIS A 182 -4.80 -7.98 -1.03
CA HIS A 182 -4.56 -8.01 0.41
C HIS A 182 -3.31 -7.23 0.77
N THR A 183 -2.20 -7.43 0.05
CA THR A 183 -0.92 -6.79 0.39
C THR A 183 -0.90 -5.30 0.09
N GLY A 184 -1.61 -4.83 -0.93
CA GLY A 184 -1.83 -3.40 -1.15
C GLY A 184 -2.85 -2.74 -0.19
N ALA A 185 -3.32 -3.44 0.83
CA ALA A 185 -4.30 -3.01 1.84
C ALA A 185 -5.61 -2.41 1.30
N ILE A 186 -5.89 -2.52 -0.01
CA ILE A 186 -6.97 -1.78 -0.67
C ILE A 186 -8.36 -2.17 -0.17
N HIS A 187 -8.57 -3.39 0.33
CA HIS A 187 -9.86 -3.75 0.97
C HIS A 187 -10.14 -2.93 2.24
N VAL A 188 -9.11 -2.59 3.03
CA VAL A 188 -9.25 -1.71 4.22
C VAL A 188 -9.74 -0.33 3.76
N CYS A 189 -9.15 0.18 2.68
CA CYS A 189 -9.53 1.43 2.05
C CYS A 189 -10.98 1.42 1.52
N MET A 190 -11.42 0.31 0.92
CA MET A 190 -12.79 0.18 0.41
C MET A 190 -13.82 0.10 1.56
N ASP A 191 -13.50 -0.58 2.65
CA ASP A 191 -14.37 -0.62 3.83
C ASP A 191 -14.60 0.77 4.46
N LEU A 192 -13.58 1.64 4.45
CA LEU A 192 -13.69 3.00 4.98
C LEU A 192 -14.65 3.88 4.18
N ILE A 193 -15.01 3.51 2.94
CA ILE A 193 -16.02 4.22 2.16
C ILE A 193 -17.35 4.25 2.93
N GLU A 194 -17.75 3.18 3.61
CA GLU A 194 -19.00 3.16 4.39
C GLU A 194 -18.99 4.15 5.55
N ILE A 195 -17.85 4.27 6.23
CA ILE A 195 -17.64 5.21 7.34
C ILE A 195 -17.75 6.64 6.82
N VAL A 196 -17.05 6.97 5.74
CA VAL A 196 -17.04 8.32 5.17
C VAL A 196 -18.40 8.70 4.55
N ALA A 197 -19.02 7.77 3.83
CA ALA A 197 -20.33 7.98 3.22
C ALA A 197 -21.49 7.90 4.23
N ARG A 198 -21.20 7.49 5.47
CA ARG A 198 -22.19 7.32 6.56
C ARG A 198 -23.33 6.38 6.16
N ILE A 199 -22.96 5.29 5.50
CA ILE A 199 -23.88 4.23 5.11
C ILE A 199 -23.59 2.98 5.94
N GLU A 200 -24.63 2.19 6.18
CA GLU A 200 -24.50 0.87 6.79
C GLU A 200 -25.00 -0.16 5.77
N ALA A 201 -24.11 -0.63 4.91
CA ALA A 201 -24.47 -1.60 3.90
C ALA A 201 -24.71 -2.98 4.56
N PRO A 202 -25.81 -3.68 4.23
CA PRO A 202 -26.08 -4.99 4.80
C PRO A 202 -25.03 -6.01 4.34
N GLU A 203 -24.72 -6.99 5.19
CA GLU A 203 -23.77 -8.07 4.86
C GLU A 203 -24.17 -8.82 3.59
N SER A 204 -25.47 -8.95 3.30
CA SER A 204 -25.96 -9.56 2.07
C SER A 204 -25.50 -8.85 0.79
N LEU A 205 -25.29 -7.52 0.85
CA LEU A 205 -24.74 -6.78 -0.29
C LEU A 205 -23.28 -7.17 -0.55
N HIS A 206 -22.48 -7.30 0.52
CA HIS A 206 -21.07 -7.69 0.42
C HIS A 206 -20.87 -9.13 -0.03
N ASN A 207 -21.88 -9.98 0.14
CA ASN A 207 -21.92 -11.35 -0.36
C ASN A 207 -22.52 -11.47 -1.77
N ASP A 208 -22.97 -10.35 -2.35
CA ASP A 208 -23.53 -10.36 -3.70
C ASP A 208 -22.41 -10.54 -4.75
N PRO A 209 -22.52 -11.50 -5.69
CA PRO A 209 -21.48 -11.74 -6.69
C PRO A 209 -21.13 -10.52 -7.56
N ARG A 210 -22.10 -9.63 -7.81
CA ARG A 210 -21.88 -8.41 -8.60
C ARG A 210 -21.15 -7.36 -7.78
N PHE A 211 -21.50 -7.21 -6.50
CA PHE A 211 -20.76 -6.34 -5.58
C PHE A 211 -19.32 -6.81 -5.40
N ILE A 212 -19.10 -8.11 -5.22
CA ILE A 212 -17.76 -8.71 -5.18
C ILE A 212 -17.01 -8.42 -6.48
N THR A 213 -17.68 -8.55 -7.64
CA THR A 213 -17.08 -8.25 -8.95
C THR A 213 -16.65 -6.78 -9.05
N ALA A 214 -17.51 -5.83 -8.66
CA ALA A 214 -17.19 -4.41 -8.64
C ALA A 214 -16.02 -4.11 -7.69
N LEU A 215 -16.07 -4.65 -6.46
CA LEU A 215 -15.03 -4.47 -5.46
C LEU A 215 -13.67 -5.01 -5.94
N GLU A 216 -13.64 -6.24 -6.45
CA GLU A 216 -12.41 -6.85 -6.96
C GLU A 216 -11.84 -6.07 -8.15
N ALA A 217 -12.69 -5.61 -9.06
CA ALA A 217 -12.29 -4.84 -10.22
C ALA A 217 -11.68 -3.49 -9.84
N ALA A 218 -12.33 -2.77 -8.92
CA ALA A 218 -11.79 -1.53 -8.37
C ALA A 218 -10.45 -1.75 -7.65
N CYS A 219 -10.35 -2.81 -6.83
CA CYS A 219 -9.12 -3.15 -6.12
C CYS A 219 -7.97 -3.53 -7.07
N ASN A 220 -8.24 -4.38 -8.06
CA ASN A 220 -7.28 -4.70 -9.12
C ASN A 220 -6.80 -3.44 -9.82
N HIS A 221 -7.73 -2.58 -10.21
CA HIS A 221 -7.42 -1.36 -10.92
C HIS A 221 -6.49 -0.45 -10.10
N VAL A 222 -6.80 -0.21 -8.82
CA VAL A 222 -5.97 0.63 -7.96
C VAL A 222 -4.58 0.02 -7.74
N CYS A 223 -4.49 -1.27 -7.40
CA CYS A 223 -3.21 -1.93 -7.16
C CYS A 223 -2.33 -1.99 -8.41
N TRP A 224 -2.88 -2.41 -9.56
CA TRP A 224 -2.06 -2.56 -10.77
C TRP A 224 -1.69 -1.20 -11.39
N ALA A 225 -2.51 -0.17 -11.17
CA ALA A 225 -2.13 1.19 -11.50
C ALA A 225 -0.92 1.62 -10.68
N ASN A 226 -0.91 1.35 -9.37
CA ASN A 226 0.28 1.57 -8.55
C ASN A 226 1.47 0.80 -9.12
N ASP A 227 1.33 -0.50 -9.41
CA ASP A 227 2.42 -1.30 -10.00
C ASP A 227 2.99 -0.69 -11.28
N VAL A 228 2.17 -0.06 -12.14
CA VAL A 228 2.64 0.64 -13.36
C VAL A 228 3.47 1.88 -13.02
N TYR A 229 3.00 2.74 -12.10
CA TYR A 229 3.70 3.97 -11.75
C TYR A 229 4.92 3.73 -10.85
N SER A 230 4.87 2.71 -9.98
CA SER A 230 5.97 2.38 -9.07
C SER A 230 7.01 1.46 -9.69
N PHE A 231 6.76 0.90 -10.88
CA PHE A 231 7.61 -0.11 -11.52
C PHE A 231 9.09 0.27 -11.56
N GLU A 232 9.42 1.48 -12.00
CA GLU A 232 10.82 1.91 -12.13
C GLU A 232 11.52 2.00 -10.76
N LYS A 233 10.85 2.59 -9.77
CA LYS A 233 11.32 2.63 -8.37
C LYS A 233 11.56 1.22 -7.85
N GLU A 234 10.56 0.35 -7.98
CA GLU A 234 10.58 -1.02 -7.46
C GLU A 234 11.64 -1.89 -8.15
N GLN A 235 11.85 -1.70 -9.45
CA GLN A 235 12.90 -2.39 -10.18
C GLN A 235 14.31 -2.03 -9.66
N VAL A 236 14.55 -0.76 -9.32
CA VAL A 236 15.83 -0.32 -8.72
C VAL A 236 16.05 -0.96 -7.34
N LEU A 237 14.97 -1.09 -6.56
CA LEU A 237 15.01 -1.73 -5.24
C LEU A 237 15.03 -3.27 -5.29
N GLY A 238 14.85 -3.85 -6.47
CA GLY A 238 14.80 -5.30 -6.66
C GLY A 238 13.52 -5.94 -6.12
N GLU A 239 12.44 -5.17 -5.99
CA GLU A 239 11.15 -5.67 -5.56
C GLU A 239 10.52 -6.52 -6.68
N ILE A 240 9.98 -7.68 -6.30
CA ILE A 240 9.47 -8.72 -7.21
C ILE A 240 7.94 -8.76 -7.23
N HIS A 241 7.29 -8.18 -6.22
CA HIS A 241 5.83 -8.13 -6.05
C HIS A 241 5.21 -7.00 -6.87
N ASN A 242 5.42 -7.02 -8.19
CA ASN A 242 4.88 -6.03 -9.13
C ASN A 242 4.34 -6.74 -10.39
N LEU A 243 3.10 -6.46 -10.80
CA LEU A 243 2.51 -7.16 -11.95
C LEU A 243 3.29 -6.95 -13.26
N VAL A 244 3.83 -5.75 -13.50
CA VAL A 244 4.66 -5.47 -14.68
C VAL A 244 5.93 -6.31 -14.64
N HIS A 245 6.59 -6.40 -13.48
CA HIS A 245 7.75 -7.27 -13.28
C HIS A 245 7.43 -8.73 -13.61
N LEU A 246 6.33 -9.26 -13.06
CA LEU A 246 5.92 -10.65 -13.25
C LEU A 246 5.56 -10.96 -14.70
N VAL A 247 4.86 -10.05 -15.38
CA VAL A 247 4.54 -10.18 -16.81
C VAL A 247 5.81 -10.25 -17.65
N ARG A 248 6.82 -9.40 -17.37
CA ARG A 248 8.12 -9.48 -18.06
C ARG A 248 8.80 -10.81 -17.80
N HIS A 249 8.87 -11.21 -16.54
CA HIS A 249 9.56 -12.42 -16.10
C HIS A 249 8.96 -13.69 -16.72
N HIS A 250 7.64 -13.88 -16.58
CA HIS A 250 6.98 -15.12 -16.98
C HIS A 250 6.66 -15.20 -18.48
N ARG A 251 6.46 -14.06 -19.14
CA ARG A 251 6.10 -14.01 -20.57
C ARG A 251 7.25 -13.62 -21.49
N GLY A 252 8.42 -13.28 -20.94
CA GLY A 252 9.58 -12.86 -21.72
C GLY A 252 9.37 -11.57 -22.51
N LEU A 253 8.48 -10.69 -22.03
CA LEU A 253 8.17 -9.42 -22.69
C LEU A 253 9.21 -8.35 -22.37
N GLY A 254 9.44 -7.47 -23.34
CA GLY A 254 10.15 -6.22 -23.10
C GLY A 254 9.40 -5.32 -22.12
N GLU A 255 10.08 -4.31 -21.58
CA GLU A 255 9.52 -3.40 -20.57
C GLU A 255 8.25 -2.68 -21.04
N GLN A 256 8.33 -1.98 -22.17
CA GLN A 256 7.17 -1.30 -22.76
C GLN A 256 6.02 -2.28 -23.03
N GLN A 257 6.33 -3.48 -23.56
CA GLN A 257 5.30 -4.47 -23.86
C GLN A 257 4.58 -4.99 -22.61
N ALA A 258 5.29 -5.06 -21.47
CA ALA A 258 4.68 -5.45 -20.20
C ALA A 258 3.85 -4.31 -19.59
N LEU A 259 4.33 -3.07 -19.67
CA LEU A 259 3.57 -1.88 -19.27
C LEU A 259 2.26 -1.79 -20.05
N ASP A 260 2.34 -1.89 -21.38
CA ASP A 260 1.18 -1.88 -22.28
C ASP A 260 0.23 -3.04 -21.95
N HIS A 261 0.77 -4.24 -21.68
CA HIS A 261 -0.04 -5.39 -21.29
C HIS A 261 -0.81 -5.15 -19.98
N VAL A 262 -0.18 -4.57 -18.97
CA VAL A 262 -0.85 -4.26 -17.70
C VAL A 262 -1.87 -3.14 -17.88
N ALA A 263 -1.60 -2.15 -18.73
CA ALA A 263 -2.56 -1.09 -19.07
C ALA A 263 -3.81 -1.64 -19.79
N GLU A 264 -3.66 -2.61 -20.70
CA GLU A 264 -4.81 -3.32 -21.31
C GLU A 264 -5.64 -4.05 -20.24
N ARG A 265 -4.98 -4.69 -19.26
CA ARG A 265 -5.67 -5.38 -18.15
C ARG A 265 -6.41 -4.39 -17.24
N LEU A 266 -5.83 -3.23 -16.98
CA LEU A 266 -6.49 -2.14 -16.23
C LEU A 266 -7.77 -1.68 -16.93
N ALA A 267 -7.74 -1.50 -18.26
CA ALA A 267 -8.92 -1.13 -19.02
C ALA A 267 -10.03 -2.20 -18.92
N LEU A 268 -9.68 -3.48 -18.92
CA LEU A 268 -10.64 -4.57 -18.71
C LEU A 268 -11.27 -4.55 -17.31
N GLU A 269 -10.52 -4.25 -16.26
CA GLU A 269 -11.09 -4.12 -14.91
C GLU A 269 -12.00 -2.90 -14.80
N THR A 270 -11.69 -1.80 -15.49
CA THR A 270 -12.61 -0.64 -15.58
C THR A 270 -13.95 -1.03 -16.20
N GLU A 271 -13.95 -1.74 -17.33
CA GLU A 271 -15.20 -2.19 -17.97
C GLU A 271 -15.94 -3.24 -17.14
N ARG A 272 -15.20 -4.12 -16.44
CA ARG A 272 -15.77 -5.10 -15.49
C ARG A 272 -16.45 -4.41 -14.32
N PHE A 273 -15.86 -3.35 -13.78
CA PHE A 273 -16.45 -2.51 -12.73
C PHE A 273 -17.75 -1.85 -13.21
N LEU A 274 -17.71 -1.17 -14.37
CA LEU A 274 -18.87 -0.47 -14.94
C LEU A 274 -20.05 -1.42 -15.18
N THR A 275 -19.78 -2.61 -15.73
CA THR A 275 -20.81 -3.63 -15.96
C THR A 275 -21.45 -4.09 -14.65
N ALA A 276 -20.64 -4.41 -13.64
CA ALA A 276 -21.14 -4.88 -12.34
C ALA A 276 -21.92 -3.80 -11.59
N GLU A 277 -21.49 -2.54 -11.73
CA GLU A 277 -22.19 -1.37 -11.20
C GLU A 277 -23.57 -1.19 -11.83
N ASP A 278 -23.67 -1.21 -13.15
CA ASP A 278 -24.95 -1.10 -13.86
C ASP A 278 -25.90 -2.23 -13.46
N GLU A 279 -25.41 -3.47 -13.39
CA GLU A 279 -26.18 -4.63 -12.93
C GLU A 279 -26.69 -4.49 -11.49
N LEU A 280 -25.87 -3.97 -10.57
CA LEU A 280 -26.29 -3.74 -9.18
C LEU A 280 -27.38 -2.68 -9.07
N LEU A 281 -27.23 -1.57 -9.79
CA LEU A 281 -28.17 -0.45 -9.75
C LEU A 281 -29.51 -0.80 -10.40
N GLU A 282 -29.50 -1.63 -11.46
CA GLU A 282 -30.72 -2.14 -12.07
C GLU A 282 -31.44 -3.16 -11.18
N LEU A 283 -30.68 -4.06 -10.54
CA LEU A 283 -31.25 -5.16 -9.76
C LEU A 283 -31.78 -4.72 -8.39
N TYR A 284 -31.14 -3.73 -7.75
CA TYR A 284 -31.47 -3.29 -6.39
C TYR A 284 -31.82 -1.79 -6.32
N PRO A 285 -32.85 -1.33 -7.04
CA PRO A 285 -33.26 0.08 -7.03
C PRO A 285 -33.68 0.56 -5.64
N GLU A 286 -34.11 -0.34 -4.75
CA GLU A 286 -34.43 -0.05 -3.35
C GLU A 286 -33.19 0.21 -2.48
N LEU A 287 -32.01 -0.26 -2.88
CA LEU A 287 -30.74 -0.07 -2.18
C LEU A 287 -29.92 1.10 -2.75
N ILE A 288 -30.47 1.90 -3.66
CA ILE A 288 -29.74 2.96 -4.38
C ILE A 288 -29.07 3.97 -3.44
N GLY A 289 -29.68 4.25 -2.28
CA GLY A 289 -29.14 5.15 -1.26
C GLY A 289 -27.90 4.62 -0.55
N LEU A 290 -27.63 3.31 -0.62
CA LEU A 290 -26.43 2.66 -0.09
C LEU A 290 -25.42 2.36 -1.21
N LEU A 291 -25.91 1.89 -2.36
CA LEU A 291 -25.08 1.51 -3.51
C LEU A 291 -24.36 2.70 -4.13
N VAL A 292 -25.09 3.78 -4.44
CA VAL A 292 -24.50 4.92 -5.16
C VAL A 292 -23.34 5.55 -4.40
N PRO A 293 -23.45 5.87 -3.08
CA PRO A 293 -22.32 6.42 -2.35
C PRO A 293 -21.12 5.47 -2.27
N TYR A 294 -21.35 4.16 -2.13
CA TYR A 294 -20.26 3.19 -2.09
C TYR A 294 -19.53 3.13 -3.44
N LEU A 295 -20.28 2.95 -4.53
CA LEU A 295 -19.73 2.82 -5.88
C LEU A 295 -19.04 4.12 -6.32
N GLU A 296 -19.58 5.30 -5.97
CA GLU A 296 -18.88 6.58 -6.16
C GLU A 296 -17.55 6.66 -5.39
N GLY A 297 -17.47 6.07 -4.20
CA GLY A 297 -16.23 5.90 -3.45
C GLY A 297 -15.23 5.04 -4.22
N MET A 298 -15.65 3.90 -4.77
CA MET A 298 -14.79 3.04 -5.59
C MET A 298 -14.29 3.77 -6.85
N ARG A 299 -15.18 4.49 -7.56
CA ARG A 299 -14.83 5.33 -8.71
C ARG A 299 -13.79 6.40 -8.33
N SER A 300 -13.97 7.04 -7.18
CA SER A 300 -13.05 8.06 -6.67
C SER A 300 -11.68 7.47 -6.33
N TRP A 301 -11.63 6.25 -5.79
CA TRP A 301 -10.38 5.52 -5.56
C TRP A 301 -9.66 5.18 -6.86
N MET A 302 -10.37 4.58 -7.83
CA MET A 302 -9.81 4.24 -9.14
C MET A 302 -9.20 5.45 -9.83
N ARG A 303 -9.87 6.61 -9.77
CA ARG A 303 -9.41 7.84 -10.40
C ARG A 303 -8.36 8.59 -9.60
N GLY A 304 -8.61 8.81 -8.31
CA GLY A 304 -7.75 9.60 -7.45
C GLY A 304 -6.37 8.97 -7.26
N ASN A 305 -6.29 7.65 -7.22
CA ASN A 305 -5.00 6.94 -7.20
C ASN A 305 -4.17 7.22 -8.46
N LEU A 306 -4.80 7.22 -9.65
CA LEU A 306 -4.11 7.54 -10.90
C LEU A 306 -3.63 8.98 -10.92
N ASP A 307 -4.49 9.92 -10.55
CA ASP A 307 -4.17 11.35 -10.56
C ASP A 307 -3.02 11.66 -9.60
N TRP A 308 -3.05 11.09 -8.39
CA TRP A 308 -1.97 11.29 -7.43
C TRP A 308 -0.67 10.61 -7.89
N SER A 309 -0.74 9.38 -8.41
CA SER A 309 0.44 8.64 -8.88
C SER A 309 1.17 9.37 -10.02
N ARG A 310 0.44 10.11 -10.88
CA ARG A 310 1.01 10.95 -11.94
C ARG A 310 1.71 12.20 -11.43
N LEU A 311 1.34 12.70 -10.25
CA LEU A 311 1.78 13.99 -9.73
C LEU A 311 2.79 13.86 -8.58
N THR A 312 2.78 12.73 -7.87
CA THR A 312 3.57 12.54 -6.68
C THR A 312 5.06 12.42 -7.02
N PRO A 313 5.95 13.15 -6.32
CA PRO A 313 7.39 12.92 -6.41
C PRO A 313 7.80 11.50 -6.01
N ARG A 314 6.93 10.77 -5.28
CA ARG A 314 7.20 9.41 -4.80
C ARG A 314 7.58 8.44 -5.93
N TYR A 315 7.02 8.61 -7.13
CA TYR A 315 7.29 7.78 -8.30
C TYR A 315 8.13 8.47 -9.38
N ASN A 316 8.66 9.67 -9.11
CA ASN A 316 9.45 10.40 -10.09
C ASN A 316 10.83 9.72 -10.29
N PRO A 317 11.16 9.25 -11.51
CA PRO A 317 12.43 8.58 -11.81
C PRO A 317 13.67 9.40 -11.43
N ALA A 318 13.58 10.73 -11.58
CA ALA A 318 14.67 11.65 -11.26
C ALA A 318 15.03 11.67 -9.77
N ASP A 319 14.09 11.24 -8.91
CA ASP A 319 14.23 11.24 -7.47
C ASP A 319 14.36 9.80 -6.92
N VAL A 320 14.44 8.75 -7.76
CA VAL A 320 14.52 7.33 -7.30
C VAL A 320 15.80 7.05 -6.52
N GLY A 321 16.91 7.75 -6.80
CA GLY A 321 18.16 7.62 -6.06
C GLY A 321 18.03 7.91 -4.55
N GLN A 322 16.99 8.64 -4.14
CA GLN A 322 16.72 8.91 -2.72
C GLN A 322 16.18 7.69 -1.94
N TYR A 323 15.87 6.60 -2.64
CA TYR A 323 15.42 5.33 -2.04
C TYR A 323 16.58 4.34 -1.86
N GLU A 324 17.78 4.62 -2.39
CA GLU A 324 18.95 3.73 -2.26
C GLU A 324 19.46 3.63 -0.82
N GLU A 325 19.10 4.60 0.04
CA GLU A 325 19.46 4.61 1.47
C GLU A 325 18.20 4.68 2.37
N PRO A 326 17.46 3.56 2.55
CA PRO A 326 16.23 3.51 3.35
C PRO A 326 16.35 4.10 4.76
N GLU A 327 17.49 3.92 5.42
CA GLU A 327 17.80 4.42 6.77
C GLU A 327 17.67 5.96 6.89
N GLN A 328 17.85 6.69 5.78
CA GLN A 328 17.74 8.14 5.77
C GLN A 328 16.30 8.64 5.92
N TYR A 329 15.30 7.82 5.56
CA TYR A 329 13.91 8.22 5.56
C TYR A 329 12.93 7.31 6.31
N LEU A 330 13.26 6.04 6.53
CA LEU A 330 12.47 5.14 7.37
C LEU A 330 12.72 5.43 8.84
N GLU A 331 11.64 5.58 9.61
CA GLU A 331 11.71 5.83 11.05
C GLU A 331 11.78 4.50 11.81
N GLU A 332 12.89 4.24 12.50
CA GLU A 332 13.10 3.00 13.29
C GLU A 332 12.00 2.79 14.35
N THR A 333 11.39 3.89 14.80
CA THR A 333 10.31 3.89 15.80
C THR A 333 8.99 3.34 15.28
N VAL A 334 8.77 3.28 13.95
CA VAL A 334 7.47 2.89 13.36
C VAL A 334 7.11 1.47 13.78
N LEU A 335 7.98 0.49 13.48
CA LEU A 335 7.80 -0.89 13.96
C LEU A 335 8.54 -1.15 15.28
N GLY A 336 9.32 -0.19 15.78
CA GLY A 336 10.01 -0.30 17.08
C GLY A 336 11.11 -1.36 17.07
N ILE A 337 11.72 -1.60 15.91
CA ILE A 337 12.79 -2.59 15.74
C ILE A 337 14.02 -1.82 15.25
N ALA A 338 15.01 -1.71 16.12
CA ALA A 338 16.29 -1.11 15.77
C ALA A 338 16.99 -1.95 14.69
N PRO A 339 17.72 -1.34 13.75
CA PRO A 339 18.65 -2.07 12.90
C PRO A 339 19.63 -2.83 13.80
N ASP A 340 19.84 -4.11 13.54
CA ASP A 340 20.98 -4.79 14.15
C ASP A 340 22.23 -4.04 13.68
N HIS A 341 22.81 -3.21 14.56
CA HIS A 341 24.20 -2.79 14.43
C HIS A 341 25.03 -4.06 14.65
N ALA A 342 25.07 -4.93 13.64
CA ALA A 342 26.07 -5.98 13.57
C ALA A 342 27.41 -5.28 13.76
N GLU A 343 28.05 -5.53 14.89
CA GLU A 343 29.39 -5.06 15.20
C GLU A 343 30.24 -5.28 13.94
N ALA A 344 30.76 -4.19 13.39
CA ALA A 344 31.80 -4.27 12.38
C ALA A 344 32.97 -5.04 13.02
N ALA A 345 33.02 -6.34 12.81
CA ALA A 345 34.12 -7.17 13.25
C ALA A 345 35.39 -6.63 12.58
N PRO A 346 36.41 -6.19 13.34
CA PRO A 346 37.62 -5.70 12.74
C PRO A 346 38.40 -6.90 12.19
N GLY A 347 38.50 -6.98 10.86
CA GLY A 347 39.52 -7.76 10.18
C GLY A 347 39.02 -9.00 9.44
N ALA A 348 38.59 -8.80 8.20
CA ALA A 348 38.83 -9.78 7.15
C ALA A 348 39.92 -9.21 6.25
N ALA A 349 41.09 -9.85 6.28
CA ALA A 349 42.26 -9.48 5.49
C ALA A 349 41.93 -9.45 3.99
N GLU A 350 42.50 -8.46 3.29
CA GLU A 350 42.50 -8.37 1.83
C GLU A 350 42.96 -9.69 1.20
N VAL A 351 42.08 -10.31 0.41
CA VAL A 351 42.46 -11.40 -0.49
C VAL A 351 43.09 -10.75 -1.72
N PRO A 352 44.36 -11.03 -2.07
CA PRO A 352 45.00 -10.43 -3.23
C PRO A 352 44.32 -10.90 -4.52
N ARG A 353 43.92 -9.96 -5.37
CA ARG A 353 43.51 -10.24 -6.76
C ARG A 353 44.68 -10.92 -7.49
N GLN A 354 44.54 -12.21 -7.77
CA GLN A 354 45.42 -12.90 -8.72
C GLN A 354 45.24 -12.29 -10.11
N ALA A 355 46.33 -11.76 -10.65
CA ALA A 355 46.42 -11.34 -12.04
C ALA A 355 46.33 -12.57 -12.96
N CYS A 356 45.31 -12.61 -13.82
CA CYS A 356 45.28 -13.50 -14.98
C CYS A 356 46.35 -13.04 -15.97
N ALA A 357 47.51 -13.72 -15.96
CA ALA A 357 48.45 -13.68 -17.06
C ALA A 357 48.03 -14.72 -18.11
N ALA A 358 47.64 -14.25 -19.29
CA ALA A 358 47.40 -15.11 -20.44
C ALA A 358 48.75 -15.58 -21.02
N GLU A 359 49.06 -16.87 -20.85
CA GLU A 359 50.13 -17.53 -21.60
C GLU A 359 49.62 -17.90 -23.00
N ALA A 360 50.28 -17.35 -24.03
CA ALA A 360 50.09 -17.76 -25.42
C ALA A 360 50.85 -19.08 -25.69
N PRO A 361 50.28 -20.04 -26.45
CA PRO A 361 50.97 -21.28 -26.75
C PRO A 361 52.02 -21.04 -27.84
N ARG A 362 53.27 -21.45 -27.55
CA ARG A 362 54.29 -21.71 -28.58
C ARG A 362 53.90 -22.99 -29.33
N GLN A 363 53.69 -22.88 -30.63
CA GLN A 363 53.84 -24.01 -31.55
C GLN A 363 55.05 -23.73 -32.45
N GLY A 364 55.87 -24.76 -32.61
CA GLY A 364 57.00 -24.79 -33.54
C GLY A 364 56.61 -25.24 -34.93
#